data_AF-A0A7S3HCD6-F1
#
_entry.id   AF-A0A7S3HCD6-F1
#
_cell.length_a   1.000
_cell.length_b   1.000
_cell.length_c   1.000
_cell.angle_alpha   90.00
_cell.angle_beta   90.00
_cell.angle_gamma   90.00
#
_symmetry.space_group_name_H-M   'P 1'
#
loop_
_entity.id
_entity.type
_entity.pdbx_description
1 polymer ?
#
loop_
_entity_poly.entity_id
_entity_poly.type
_entity_poly.pdbx_seq_one_letter_code
_entity_poly.pdbx_strand_id
1 'polypeptide(L)'
;GPFIGNHVIEVEPMEKEFGGSILVDGEPVLAQYGTYSVGGVATLTYDGVGELPDMAASQWTKNIVHMALPRGISLTVYRWGNYLDLRIQMQPLPGGQDGSCGNFNGDAADDTTQAVFERIGARIGQGEMLFTQRAPIEFTKQMEEMLRNDCTADDLIASQQKCQKELPQAASTMMMNSCIYDQCFGMNEHA
;
A
#
# COMPACT_ATOMS: atom_id res chain seq x y z
N GLY A 1 14.94 2.59 -11.36
CA GLY A 1 15.95 3.30 -10.56
C GLY A 1 17.27 2.55 -10.50
N PRO A 2 18.34 3.14 -9.92
CA PRO A 2 19.70 2.60 -9.95
C PRO A 2 19.85 1.18 -9.41
N PHE A 3 19.03 0.80 -8.43
CA PHE A 3 19.00 -0.54 -7.83
C PHE A 3 18.77 -1.67 -8.85
N ILE A 4 18.02 -1.40 -9.92
CA ILE A 4 17.73 -2.34 -11.01
C ILE A 4 18.28 -1.79 -12.35
N GLY A 5 19.48 -1.20 -12.34
CA GLY A 5 20.13 -0.77 -13.58
C GLY A 5 19.41 0.37 -14.31
N ASN A 6 18.78 1.27 -13.57
CA ASN A 6 17.93 2.37 -14.07
C ASN A 6 16.61 1.94 -14.74
N HIS A 7 16.31 0.65 -14.83
CA HIS A 7 15.00 0.18 -15.27
C HIS A 7 13.88 0.62 -14.32
N VAL A 8 12.66 0.72 -14.83
CA VAL A 8 11.43 0.98 -14.05
C VAL A 8 10.49 -0.20 -14.26
N ILE A 9 9.97 -0.74 -13.16
CA ILE A 9 8.91 -1.77 -13.17
C ILE A 9 7.68 -1.13 -12.56
N GLU A 10 6.56 -1.19 -13.27
CA GLU A 10 5.25 -0.70 -12.81
C GLU A 10 4.24 -1.84 -12.90
N VAL A 11 3.50 -2.05 -11.80
CA VAL A 11 2.48 -3.09 -11.71
C VAL A 11 1.19 -2.40 -11.30
N GLU A 12 0.21 -2.38 -12.20
CA GLU A 12 -1.07 -1.70 -11.99
C GLU A 12 -2.16 -2.70 -11.54
N PRO A 13 -3.27 -2.26 -10.94
CA PRO A 13 -4.46 -3.11 -10.76
C PRO A 13 -5.00 -3.66 -12.10
N MET A 14 -5.94 -4.59 -12.04
CA MET A 14 -6.43 -5.33 -13.21
C MET A 14 -7.42 -4.54 -14.07
N GLU A 15 -8.25 -3.70 -13.46
CA GLU A 15 -9.27 -2.94 -14.19
C GLU A 15 -8.64 -1.77 -14.96
N LYS A 16 -9.12 -1.56 -16.19
CA LYS A 16 -8.54 -0.58 -17.12
C LYS A 16 -8.60 0.85 -16.61
N GLU A 17 -9.58 1.18 -15.76
CA GLU A 17 -9.67 2.52 -15.17
C GLU A 17 -8.52 2.82 -14.20
N PHE A 18 -7.82 1.78 -13.71
CA PHE A 18 -6.63 1.88 -12.88
C PHE A 18 -5.34 1.47 -13.62
N GLY A 19 -5.38 1.33 -14.95
CA GLY A 19 -4.23 1.04 -15.81
C GLY A 19 -4.26 -0.34 -16.48
N GLY A 20 -4.41 -1.42 -15.68
CA GLY A 20 -4.60 -2.78 -16.20
C GLY A 20 -3.34 -3.52 -16.63
N SER A 21 -2.16 -2.90 -16.56
CA SER A 21 -0.93 -3.41 -17.19
C SER A 21 0.20 -3.73 -16.21
N ILE A 22 1.17 -4.48 -16.71
CA ILE A 22 2.50 -4.61 -16.10
C ILE A 22 3.45 -3.95 -17.10
N LEU A 23 4.19 -2.93 -16.67
CA LEU A 23 5.08 -2.16 -17.55
C LEU A 23 6.53 -2.34 -17.11
N VAL A 24 7.42 -2.43 -18.10
CA VAL A 24 8.86 -2.27 -17.90
C VAL A 24 9.33 -1.15 -18.80
N ASP A 25 9.93 -0.12 -18.22
CA ASP A 25 10.38 1.10 -18.91
C ASP A 25 9.27 1.79 -19.73
N GLY A 26 8.02 1.70 -19.24
CA GLY A 26 6.83 2.26 -19.89
C GLY A 26 6.19 1.36 -20.96
N GLU A 27 6.81 0.22 -21.28
CA GLU A 27 6.31 -0.71 -22.28
C GLU A 27 5.53 -1.86 -21.63
N PRO A 28 4.33 -2.21 -22.12
CA PRO A 28 3.56 -3.34 -21.62
C PRO A 28 4.28 -4.68 -21.81
N VAL A 29 4.39 -5.44 -20.73
CA VAL A 29 4.91 -6.80 -20.69
C VAL A 29 3.89 -7.74 -20.05
N LEU A 30 4.07 -9.05 -20.23
CA LEU A 30 3.29 -10.08 -19.52
C LEU A 30 1.76 -9.89 -19.62
N ALA A 31 1.24 -9.61 -20.83
CA ALA A 31 -0.20 -9.52 -21.09
C ALA A 31 -0.97 -10.83 -20.77
N GLN A 32 -0.24 -11.93 -20.65
CA GLN A 32 -0.70 -13.24 -20.19
C GLN A 32 0.36 -13.83 -19.26
N TYR A 33 0.01 -14.89 -18.53
CA TYR A 33 0.94 -15.57 -17.65
C TYR A 33 2.24 -15.97 -18.37
N GLY A 34 3.36 -15.80 -17.68
CA GLY A 34 4.68 -15.96 -18.28
C GLY A 34 5.79 -15.37 -17.43
N THR A 35 6.98 -15.27 -18.00
CA THR A 35 8.16 -14.73 -17.34
C THR A 35 8.84 -13.69 -18.23
N TYR A 36 9.37 -12.63 -17.63
CA TYR A 36 10.06 -11.53 -18.31
C TYR A 36 11.36 -11.20 -17.57
N SER A 37 12.45 -11.01 -18.31
CA SER A 37 13.76 -10.62 -17.76
C SER A 37 13.97 -9.13 -17.97
N VAL A 38 14.25 -8.40 -16.88
CA VAL A 38 14.53 -6.96 -16.91
C VAL A 38 16.03 -6.78 -16.95
N GLY A 39 16.58 -6.56 -18.15
CA GLY A 39 18.00 -6.25 -18.36
C GLY A 39 18.98 -7.27 -17.77
N GLY A 40 18.54 -8.50 -17.48
CA GLY A 40 19.33 -9.50 -16.76
C GLY A 40 19.58 -9.21 -15.27
N VAL A 41 18.98 -8.14 -14.72
CA VAL A 41 19.15 -7.73 -13.31
C VAL A 41 17.96 -8.09 -12.42
N ALA A 42 16.79 -8.31 -13.01
CA ALA A 42 15.60 -8.77 -12.31
C ALA A 42 14.77 -9.71 -13.20
N THR A 43 13.87 -10.47 -12.58
CA THR A 43 12.93 -11.35 -13.29
C THR A 43 11.53 -11.18 -12.73
N LEU A 44 10.55 -11.05 -13.61
CA LEU A 44 9.12 -11.00 -13.29
C LEU A 44 8.50 -12.32 -13.75
N THR A 45 7.70 -12.94 -12.90
CA THR A 45 6.85 -14.09 -13.25
C THR A 45 5.41 -13.72 -12.93
N TYR A 46 4.55 -13.77 -13.95
CA TYR A 46 3.12 -13.50 -13.81
C TYR A 46 2.35 -14.82 -13.88
N ASP A 47 1.64 -15.18 -12.80
CA ASP A 47 0.85 -16.41 -12.70
C ASP A 47 -0.31 -16.28 -11.69
N GLY A 48 -0.97 -17.40 -11.36
CA GLY A 48 -2.02 -17.47 -10.34
C GLY A 48 -1.60 -18.24 -9.08
N VAL A 49 -0.30 -18.43 -8.85
CA VAL A 49 0.24 -19.31 -7.80
C VAL A 49 0.81 -18.48 -6.65
N GLY A 50 0.34 -18.75 -5.43
CA GLY A 50 0.81 -18.08 -4.22
C GLY A 50 -0.18 -18.17 -3.06
N GLU A 51 0.35 -18.10 -1.85
CA GLU A 51 -0.45 -17.93 -0.64
C GLU A 51 -0.96 -16.50 -0.57
N LEU A 52 -2.22 -16.30 -0.22
CA LEU A 52 -2.78 -14.96 -0.13
C LEU A 52 -2.36 -14.29 1.18
N PRO A 53 -2.07 -12.97 1.18
CA PRO A 53 -1.90 -12.21 2.41
C PRO A 53 -3.20 -12.17 3.22
N ASP A 54 -4.32 -12.01 2.52
CA ASP A 54 -5.68 -12.05 3.05
C ASP A 54 -6.45 -13.25 2.48
N MET A 55 -6.96 -14.11 3.36
CA MET A 55 -7.71 -15.29 2.94
C MET A 55 -9.10 -14.99 2.40
N ALA A 56 -9.70 -13.84 2.71
CA ALA A 56 -10.99 -13.46 2.15
C ALA A 56 -10.93 -13.21 0.65
N ALA A 57 -9.76 -12.81 0.14
CA ALA A 57 -9.52 -12.66 -1.29
C ALA A 57 -9.53 -13.99 -2.07
N SER A 58 -9.62 -15.14 -1.38
CA SER A 58 -9.64 -16.48 -2.01
C SER A 58 -10.82 -16.73 -2.95
N GLN A 59 -11.86 -15.90 -2.89
CA GLN A 59 -13.00 -15.94 -3.80
C GLN A 59 -12.68 -15.42 -5.21
N TRP A 60 -11.60 -14.67 -5.40
CA TRP A 60 -11.25 -14.07 -6.69
C TRP A 60 -10.13 -14.85 -7.41
N THR A 61 -10.10 -14.72 -8.74
CA THR A 61 -9.02 -15.28 -9.56
C THR A 61 -7.71 -14.57 -9.24
N LYS A 62 -6.68 -15.36 -8.92
CA LYS A 62 -5.35 -14.84 -8.57
C LYS A 62 -4.62 -14.32 -9.80
N ASN A 63 -4.12 -13.09 -9.71
CA ASN A 63 -3.25 -12.48 -10.69
C ASN A 63 -2.01 -11.96 -9.95
N ILE A 64 -0.92 -12.71 -9.98
CA ILE A 64 0.21 -12.51 -9.08
C ILE A 64 1.48 -12.27 -9.89
N VAL A 65 2.16 -11.16 -9.61
CA VAL A 65 3.47 -10.84 -10.16
C VAL A 65 4.53 -11.10 -9.10
N HIS A 66 5.34 -12.14 -9.32
CA HIS A 66 6.52 -12.44 -8.52
C HIS A 66 7.72 -11.75 -9.14
N MET A 67 8.47 -11.01 -8.33
CA MET A 67 9.67 -10.30 -8.73
C MET A 67 10.87 -10.84 -7.96
N ALA A 68 11.82 -11.42 -8.68
CA ALA A 68 13.15 -11.68 -8.16
C ALA A 68 14.03 -10.46 -8.46
N LEU A 69 14.42 -9.75 -7.40
CA LEU A 69 15.20 -8.51 -7.47
C LEU A 69 16.64 -8.74 -6.98
N PRO A 70 17.57 -7.81 -7.24
CA PRO A 70 18.93 -7.91 -6.73
C PRO A 70 18.99 -8.07 -5.20
N ARG A 71 20.12 -8.60 -4.72
CA ARG A 71 20.39 -8.81 -3.28
C ARG A 71 19.44 -9.76 -2.56
N GLY A 72 18.78 -10.65 -3.30
CA GLY A 72 17.88 -11.65 -2.70
C GLY A 72 16.57 -11.07 -2.18
N ILE A 73 16.20 -9.88 -2.65
CA ILE A 73 14.90 -9.28 -2.38
C ILE A 73 13.88 -9.95 -3.32
N SER A 74 12.77 -10.40 -2.77
CA SER A 74 11.62 -10.84 -3.58
C SER A 74 10.38 -10.04 -3.21
N LEU A 75 9.66 -9.62 -4.24
CA LEU A 75 8.39 -8.90 -4.10
C LEU A 75 7.30 -9.69 -4.81
N THR A 76 6.21 -9.98 -4.12
CA THR A 76 5.03 -10.62 -4.68
C THR A 76 3.89 -9.62 -4.66
N VAL A 77 3.34 -9.28 -5.82
CA VAL A 77 2.25 -8.33 -5.98
C VAL A 77 1.00 -9.06 -6.43
N TYR A 78 -0.05 -8.99 -5.63
CA TYR A 78 -1.36 -9.54 -5.95
C TYR A 78 -2.19 -8.42 -6.57
N ARG A 79 -2.59 -8.61 -7.83
CA ARG A 79 -3.33 -7.64 -8.62
C ARG A 79 -4.82 -7.94 -8.54
N TRP A 80 -5.56 -7.07 -7.86
CA TRP A 80 -7.01 -7.13 -7.80
C TRP A 80 -7.63 -6.15 -8.80
N GLY A 81 -8.96 -6.07 -8.85
CA GLY A 81 -9.66 -5.18 -9.77
C GLY A 81 -9.16 -3.73 -9.67
N ASN A 82 -9.23 -3.18 -8.46
CA ASN A 82 -8.99 -1.78 -8.16
C ASN A 82 -7.88 -1.52 -7.13
N TYR A 83 -7.23 -2.55 -6.59
CA TYR A 83 -6.17 -2.41 -5.59
C TYR A 83 -5.09 -3.49 -5.73
N LEU A 84 -4.04 -3.38 -4.93
CA LEU A 84 -2.91 -4.29 -4.89
C LEU A 84 -2.65 -4.72 -3.44
N ASP A 85 -2.31 -6.00 -3.26
CA ASP A 85 -1.58 -6.42 -2.07
C ASP A 85 -0.13 -6.71 -2.41
N LEU A 86 0.76 -6.55 -1.43
CA LEU A 86 2.17 -6.75 -1.61
C LEU A 86 2.79 -7.52 -0.45
N ARG A 87 3.63 -8.49 -0.79
CA ARG A 87 4.50 -9.20 0.16
C ARG A 87 5.95 -8.94 -0.24
N ILE A 88 6.73 -8.39 0.68
CA ILE A 88 8.16 -8.17 0.52
C ILE A 88 8.89 -9.18 1.39
N GLN A 89 9.82 -9.92 0.80
CA GLN A 89 10.75 -10.76 1.55
C GLN A 89 12.17 -10.29 1.25
N MET A 90 12.90 -9.96 2.31
CA MET A 90 14.25 -9.43 2.24
C MET A 90 15.00 -9.69 3.54
N GLN A 91 16.30 -9.44 3.53
CA GLN A 91 17.10 -9.32 4.75
C GLN A 91 17.08 -7.86 5.24
N PRO A 92 17.25 -7.61 6.56
CA PRO A 92 17.44 -6.25 7.06
C PRO A 92 18.53 -5.51 6.29
N LEU A 93 18.24 -4.28 5.88
CA LEU A 93 19.19 -3.48 5.10
C LEU A 93 20.38 -3.04 5.96
N PRO A 94 21.61 -3.07 5.42
CA PRO A 94 22.74 -2.38 6.04
C PRO A 94 22.41 -0.88 6.17
N GLY A 95 22.50 -0.36 7.39
CA GLY A 95 22.10 1.02 7.71
C GLY A 95 20.68 1.17 8.27
N GLY A 96 19.93 0.06 8.39
CA GLY A 96 18.56 0.05 8.89
C GLY A 96 17.52 0.24 7.80
N GLN A 97 16.25 0.06 8.18
CA GLN A 97 15.08 0.35 7.35
C GLN A 97 13.95 0.84 8.26
N ASP A 98 13.01 1.58 7.70
CA ASP A 98 11.81 2.04 8.40
C ASP A 98 10.74 2.42 7.38
N GLY A 99 9.49 2.56 7.84
CA GLY A 99 8.37 2.94 7.00
C GLY A 99 7.04 2.42 7.53
N SER A 100 6.00 2.49 6.69
CA SER A 100 4.66 2.03 7.08
C SER A 100 4.57 0.53 7.41
N CYS A 101 5.55 -0.26 6.99
CA CYS A 101 5.66 -1.69 7.32
C CYS A 101 6.62 -1.96 8.49
N GLY A 102 7.09 -0.93 9.19
CA GLY A 102 7.98 -1.07 10.34
C GLY A 102 9.47 -0.99 10.02
N ASN A 103 10.29 -1.15 11.07
CA ASN A 103 11.75 -1.02 10.98
C ASN A 103 12.50 -2.37 10.81
N PHE A 104 11.77 -3.48 10.86
CA PHE A 104 12.27 -4.84 10.67
C PHE A 104 13.36 -5.26 11.68
N ASN A 105 13.29 -4.79 12.92
CA ASN A 105 14.17 -5.20 14.02
C ASN A 105 13.70 -6.48 14.75
N GLY A 106 12.52 -7.01 14.40
CA GLY A 106 11.92 -8.19 15.03
C GLY A 106 11.02 -7.89 16.23
N ASP A 107 10.79 -6.63 16.57
CA ASP A 107 9.91 -6.16 17.64
C ASP A 107 8.66 -5.47 17.08
N ALA A 108 7.59 -6.23 16.90
CA ALA A 108 6.32 -5.70 16.39
C ALA A 108 5.69 -4.64 17.31
N ALA A 109 6.11 -4.52 18.58
CA ALA A 109 5.55 -3.52 19.49
C ALA A 109 5.93 -2.07 19.09
N ASP A 110 7.01 -1.89 18.33
CA ASP A 110 7.44 -0.58 17.84
C ASP A 110 7.02 -0.30 16.38
N ASP A 111 6.28 -1.20 15.74
CA ASP A 111 5.78 -1.01 14.37
C ASP A 111 4.39 -0.35 14.31
N THR A 112 3.96 0.27 15.41
CA THR A 112 2.74 1.08 15.44
C THR A 112 2.90 2.39 14.65
N THR A 113 1.82 2.92 14.08
CA THR A 113 1.83 4.22 13.38
C THR A 113 2.46 5.34 14.21
N GLN A 114 2.17 5.38 15.52
CA GLN A 114 2.74 6.38 16.41
C GLN A 114 4.26 6.22 16.55
N ALA A 115 4.74 5.01 16.80
CA ALA A 115 6.17 4.75 16.94
C ALA A 115 6.94 5.01 15.64
N VAL A 116 6.37 4.65 14.48
CA VAL A 116 6.93 5.01 13.17
C VAL A 116 7.02 6.53 13.02
N PHE A 117 5.97 7.28 13.37
CA PHE A 117 5.99 8.74 13.29
C PHE A 117 7.01 9.37 14.24
N GLU A 118 7.24 8.79 15.41
CA GLU A 118 8.27 9.26 16.35
C GLU A 118 9.69 9.04 15.80
N ARG A 119 9.94 7.96 15.04
CA ARG A 119 11.26 7.66 14.47
C ARG A 119 11.58 8.45 13.21
N ILE A 120 10.65 8.48 12.25
CA ILE A 120 10.92 9.02 10.90
C ILE A 120 10.00 10.18 10.50
N GLY A 121 9.06 10.56 11.37
CA GLY A 121 8.06 11.58 11.09
C GLY A 121 6.86 11.04 10.30
N ALA A 122 5.80 11.86 10.22
CA ALA A 122 4.57 11.49 9.53
C ALA A 122 4.67 11.51 8.00
N ARG A 123 5.71 12.15 7.44
CA ARG A 123 5.89 12.30 5.99
C ARG A 123 7.36 12.27 5.63
N ILE A 124 7.66 11.65 4.48
CA ILE A 124 8.99 11.67 3.87
C ILE A 124 9.46 13.11 3.63
N GLY A 125 10.73 13.40 3.93
CA GLY A 125 11.37 14.69 3.68
C GLY A 125 11.39 15.04 2.19
N GLN A 126 11.45 16.34 1.82
CA GLN A 126 11.45 16.70 0.39
C GLN A 126 12.64 16.11 -0.38
N GLY A 127 13.84 16.04 0.24
CA GLY A 127 15.03 15.49 -0.41
C GLY A 127 15.02 13.98 -0.62
N GLU A 128 14.05 13.27 -0.02
CA GLU A 128 13.91 11.81 -0.07
C GLU A 128 12.65 11.40 -0.83
N MET A 129 11.85 12.37 -1.29
CA MET A 129 10.59 12.12 -1.97
C MET A 129 10.84 11.61 -3.40
N LEU A 130 10.29 10.44 -3.71
CA LEU A 130 10.34 9.89 -5.08
C LEU A 130 9.36 10.57 -6.04
N PHE A 131 8.32 11.21 -5.50
CA PHE A 131 7.31 11.92 -6.27
C PHE A 131 7.73 13.37 -6.57
N THR A 132 7.32 13.86 -7.74
CA THR A 132 7.57 15.26 -8.14
C THR A 132 6.81 16.25 -7.28
N GLN A 133 5.71 15.83 -6.65
CA GLN A 133 4.87 16.66 -5.82
C GLN A 133 4.47 15.91 -4.55
N ARG A 134 4.36 16.66 -3.46
CA ARG A 134 3.83 16.16 -2.20
C ARG A 134 2.32 16.08 -2.30
N ALA A 135 1.75 14.92 -1.97
CA ALA A 135 0.30 14.79 -1.86
C ALA A 135 -0.28 15.83 -0.88
N PRO A 136 -1.40 16.49 -1.19
CA PRO A 136 -2.07 17.35 -0.22
C PRO A 136 -2.49 16.53 1.01
N ILE A 137 -2.54 17.16 2.19
CA ILE A 137 -3.18 16.57 3.36
C ILE A 137 -4.60 17.10 3.35
N GLU A 138 -5.52 16.32 2.81
CA GLU A 138 -6.92 16.71 2.72
C GLU A 138 -7.82 15.49 2.87
N PHE A 139 -9.02 15.74 3.38
CA PHE A 139 -10.11 14.77 3.36
C PHE A 139 -10.80 14.90 2.00
N THR A 140 -10.71 13.88 1.16
CA THR A 140 -11.14 14.00 -0.24
C THR A 140 -12.66 13.93 -0.37
N LYS A 141 -13.20 14.44 -1.48
CA LYS A 141 -14.64 14.32 -1.78
C LYS A 141 -15.09 12.85 -1.86
N GLN A 142 -14.22 11.99 -2.38
CA GLN A 142 -14.45 10.56 -2.45
C GLN A 142 -14.59 9.96 -1.03
N MET A 143 -13.71 10.35 -0.09
CA MET A 143 -13.83 9.94 1.30
C MET A 143 -15.12 10.45 1.95
N GLU A 144 -15.54 11.69 1.66
CA GLU A 144 -16.83 12.22 2.12
C GLU A 144 -18.03 11.45 1.56
N GLU A 145 -17.97 11.06 0.29
CA GLU A 145 -19.01 10.27 -0.37
C GLU A 145 -19.09 8.86 0.23
N MET A 146 -17.95 8.20 0.45
CA MET A 146 -17.90 6.89 1.13
C MET A 146 -18.48 6.96 2.53
N LEU A 147 -18.08 7.94 3.36
CA LEU A 147 -18.68 8.12 4.69
C LEU A 147 -20.20 8.28 4.64
N ARG A 148 -20.70 8.96 3.61
CA ARG A 148 -22.15 9.22 3.46
C ARG A 148 -22.92 7.99 3.02
N ASN A 149 -22.33 7.19 2.13
CA ASN A 149 -23.04 6.12 1.42
C ASN A 149 -22.82 4.75 2.07
N ASP A 150 -21.63 4.52 2.63
CA ASP A 150 -21.13 3.19 2.97
C ASP A 150 -20.86 3.01 4.47
N CYS A 151 -20.76 4.11 5.26
CA CYS A 151 -20.76 4.02 6.72
C CYS A 151 -22.20 4.11 7.26
N THR A 152 -22.65 3.08 7.98
CA THR A 152 -24.01 3.04 8.52
C THR A 152 -24.24 4.14 9.55
N ALA A 153 -25.50 4.54 9.76
CA ALA A 153 -25.82 5.59 10.74
C ALA A 153 -25.36 5.23 12.17
N ASP A 154 -25.48 3.97 12.57
CA ASP A 154 -25.06 3.50 13.89
C ASP A 154 -23.52 3.50 14.00
N ASP A 155 -22.82 3.04 12.96
CA ASP A 155 -21.36 3.05 12.92
C ASP A 155 -20.80 4.48 12.91
N LEU A 156 -21.46 5.40 12.19
CA LEU A 156 -21.06 6.80 12.15
C LEU A 156 -21.17 7.46 13.53
N ILE A 157 -22.28 7.21 14.26
CA ILE A 157 -22.48 7.72 15.62
C ILE A 157 -21.43 7.12 16.58
N ALA A 158 -21.21 5.81 16.51
CA ALA A 158 -20.22 5.14 17.34
C ALA A 158 -18.80 5.66 17.06
N SER A 159 -18.45 5.81 15.79
CA SER A 159 -17.17 6.35 15.30
C SER A 159 -16.95 7.78 15.80
N GLN A 160 -17.96 8.66 15.67
CA GLN A 160 -17.90 10.03 16.19
C GLN A 160 -17.62 10.06 17.69
N GLN A 161 -18.35 9.25 18.48
CA GLN A 161 -18.16 9.19 19.93
C GLN A 161 -16.78 8.68 20.33
N LYS A 162 -16.24 7.71 19.59
CA LYS A 162 -14.91 7.16 19.83
C LYS A 162 -13.84 8.19 19.47
N CYS A 163 -13.90 8.77 18.28
CA CYS A 163 -12.98 9.80 17.83
C CYS A 163 -12.98 11.04 18.73
N GLN A 164 -14.13 11.45 19.26
CA GLN A 164 -14.19 12.58 20.19
C GLN A 164 -13.51 12.30 21.55
N LYS A 165 -13.37 11.03 21.94
CA LYS A 165 -12.65 10.63 23.16
C LYS A 165 -11.15 10.49 22.91
N GLU A 166 -10.76 10.04 21.72
CA GLU A 166 -9.36 9.77 21.35
C GLU A 166 -8.62 11.02 20.88
N LEU A 167 -9.32 11.94 20.20
CA LEU A 167 -8.72 13.15 19.66
C LEU A 167 -8.62 14.26 20.73
N PRO A 168 -7.59 15.13 20.66
CA PRO A 168 -7.50 16.31 21.50
C PRO A 168 -8.69 17.25 21.31
N GLN A 169 -9.07 18.01 22.34
CA GLN A 169 -10.17 19.00 22.23
C GLN A 169 -9.96 20.04 21.13
N ALA A 170 -8.70 20.34 20.77
CA ALA A 170 -8.35 21.28 19.70
C ALA A 170 -8.25 20.60 18.31
N ALA A 171 -8.73 19.37 18.15
CA ALA A 171 -8.70 18.65 16.88
C ALA A 171 -9.48 19.42 15.80
N SER A 172 -8.91 19.46 14.61
CA SER A 172 -9.55 20.08 13.45
C SER A 172 -10.66 19.19 12.89
N THR A 173 -11.56 19.78 12.09
CA THR A 173 -12.56 19.02 11.34
C THR A 173 -11.93 17.93 10.47
N MET A 174 -10.77 18.20 9.88
CA MET A 174 -10.03 17.21 9.09
C MET A 174 -9.60 16.02 9.94
N MET A 175 -9.02 16.26 11.13
CA MET A 175 -8.63 15.17 12.03
C MET A 175 -9.84 14.34 12.48
N MET A 176 -10.96 15.02 12.78
CA MET A 176 -12.20 14.34 13.15
C MET A 176 -12.72 13.47 12.01
N ASN A 177 -12.82 14.00 10.79
CA ASN A 177 -13.32 13.27 9.63
C ASN A 177 -12.39 12.09 9.26
N SER A 178 -11.08 12.28 9.29
CA SER A 178 -10.11 11.21 9.08
C SER A 178 -10.26 10.10 10.11
N CYS A 179 -10.37 10.45 11.40
CA CYS A 179 -10.60 9.44 12.43
C CYS A 179 -11.92 8.68 12.22
N ILE A 180 -13.02 9.39 11.90
CA ILE A 180 -14.32 8.74 11.66
C ILE A 180 -14.21 7.79 10.46
N TYR A 181 -13.54 8.21 9.39
CA TYR A 181 -13.27 7.39 8.22
C TYR A 181 -12.50 6.11 8.60
N ASP A 182 -11.43 6.25 9.37
CA ASP A 182 -10.64 5.10 9.84
C ASP A 182 -11.45 4.15 10.74
N GLN A 183 -12.36 4.67 11.57
CA GLN A 183 -13.25 3.82 12.38
C GLN A 183 -14.32 3.11 11.55
N CYS A 184 -14.88 3.77 10.54
CA CYS A 184 -15.88 3.17 9.64
C CYS A 184 -15.27 2.09 8.73
N PHE A 185 -14.07 2.34 8.19
CA PHE A 185 -13.51 1.54 7.10
C PHE A 185 -12.16 0.90 7.43
N GLY A 186 -11.30 1.59 8.19
CA GLY A 186 -9.94 1.13 8.48
C GLY A 186 -9.85 -0.11 9.37
N MET A 187 -10.93 -0.47 10.08
CA MET A 187 -11.03 -1.71 10.87
C MET A 187 -11.74 -2.85 10.10
N ASN A 188 -12.21 -2.60 8.88
CA ASN A 188 -12.83 -3.61 8.02
C ASN A 188 -11.94 -3.84 6.80
N GLU A 189 -11.21 -4.95 6.82
CA GLU A 189 -10.39 -5.47 5.71
C GLU A 189 -11.17 -5.71 4.40
N HIS A 190 -12.49 -5.52 4.40
CA HIS A 190 -13.40 -5.77 3.26
C HIS A 190 -14.43 -4.66 2.99
N ALA A 191 -14.26 -3.46 3.55
CA ALA A 191 -15.16 -2.33 3.29
C ALA A 191 -14.97 -1.74 1.89
#